data_AF-A0AAU3NSZ3-F1
#
_entry.id   AF-A0AAU3NSZ3-F1
#
_cell.length_a   1.000
_cell.length_b   1.000
_cell.length_c   1.000
_cell.angle_alpha   90.00
_cell.angle_beta   90.00
_cell.angle_gamma   90.00
#
_symmetry.space_group_name_H-M   'P 1'
#
loop_
_entity.id
_entity.type
_entity.pdbx_description
1 polymer ?
#
loop_
_entity_poly.entity_id
_entity_poly.type
_entity_poly.pdbx_seq_one_letter_code
_entity_poly.pdbx_strand_id
1 'polypeptide(L)'
;MAGLLEAAGATPGEAQQLLAVIEAGAVEGAHVEVTGLHTQAPAGSSDEFGEGWLGAVQAVASRLTHIADRTVHQARAAAAAPEPPPPVPSPAPGRSPAAVDAVGEEQVHRVLEAAERSFVSLTGYSRYDRDLSQEILAVVLKCVGAEQQDGYAEQLEAFAKADRERLVMLFSQYGPGGAFADESRCYLTYQPESIVVCERLDTVPMWLAGVWNNELDAELTLECFTTYWRFGST
;
A
#
# COMPACT_ATOMS: atom_id res chain seq x y z
N MET A 1 -23.51 19.66 -0.54
CA MET A 1 -22.69 20.84 -0.18
C MET A 1 -21.94 21.40 -1.39
N ALA A 2 -21.43 20.56 -2.30
CA ALA A 2 -20.84 20.97 -3.58
C ALA A 2 -21.72 21.93 -4.42
N GLY A 3 -23.02 21.64 -4.55
CA GLY A 3 -23.93 22.48 -5.34
C GLY A 3 -24.20 23.89 -4.81
N LEU A 4 -23.77 24.22 -3.58
CA LEU A 4 -23.94 25.57 -3.00
C LEU A 4 -22.71 26.47 -3.26
N LEU A 5 -21.54 25.85 -3.49
CA LEU A 5 -20.28 26.54 -3.80
C LEU A 5 -20.14 26.79 -5.31
N GLU A 6 -20.65 25.90 -6.16
CA GLU A 6 -20.77 26.13 -7.60
C GLU A 6 -21.70 27.30 -7.93
N ALA A 7 -22.79 27.48 -7.16
CA ALA A 7 -23.69 28.62 -7.29
C ALA A 7 -23.06 29.98 -6.92
N ALA A 8 -21.93 29.97 -6.21
CA ALA A 8 -21.16 31.15 -5.83
C ALA A 8 -20.00 31.46 -6.81
N GLY A 9 -19.86 30.70 -7.89
CA GLY A 9 -18.86 30.91 -8.93
C GLY A 9 -17.48 30.31 -8.65
N ALA A 10 -17.36 29.45 -7.64
CA ALA A 10 -16.13 28.69 -7.40
C ALA A 10 -15.95 27.62 -8.48
N THR A 11 -14.74 27.48 -9.00
CA THR A 11 -14.41 26.38 -9.91
C THR A 11 -14.48 25.04 -9.17
N PRO A 12 -14.75 23.92 -9.84
CA PRO A 12 -14.83 22.60 -9.20
C PRO A 12 -13.57 22.25 -8.39
N GLY A 13 -12.40 22.70 -8.85
CA GLY A 13 -11.12 22.52 -8.14
C GLY A 13 -11.01 23.33 -6.86
N GLU A 14 -11.50 24.58 -6.85
CA GLU A 14 -11.52 25.41 -5.65
C GLU A 14 -12.52 24.89 -4.61
N ALA A 15 -13.67 24.37 -5.07
CA ALA A 15 -14.66 23.75 -4.20
C ALA A 15 -14.12 22.46 -3.54
N GLN A 16 -13.39 21.64 -4.29
CA GLN A 16 -12.70 20.45 -3.77
C GLN A 16 -11.58 20.81 -2.80
N GLN A 17 -10.83 21.88 -3.07
CA GLN A 17 -9.77 22.35 -2.17
C GLN A 17 -10.33 22.89 -0.85
N LEU A 18 -11.44 23.63 -0.88
CA LEU A 18 -12.11 24.11 0.33
C LEU A 18 -12.74 22.97 1.14
N LEU A 19 -13.34 21.98 0.46
CA LEU A 19 -13.82 20.76 1.10
C LEU A 19 -12.69 19.99 1.78
N ALA A 20 -11.56 19.80 1.08
CA ALA A 20 -10.39 19.12 1.64
C ALA A 20 -9.79 19.85 2.85
N VAL A 21 -9.76 21.18 2.85
CA VAL A 21 -9.29 21.98 4.01
C VAL A 21 -10.24 21.84 5.21
N ILE A 22 -11.55 21.80 4.96
CA ILE A 22 -12.55 21.60 6.02
C ILE A 22 -12.47 20.17 6.59
N GLU A 23 -12.32 19.17 5.73
CA GLU A 23 -12.17 17.77 6.13
C GLU A 23 -10.86 17.55 6.89
N ALA A 24 -9.75 18.12 6.43
CA ALA A 24 -8.47 18.09 7.15
C ALA A 24 -8.58 18.76 8.53
N GLY A 25 -9.26 19.91 8.63
CA GLY A 25 -9.51 20.58 9.90
C GLY A 25 -10.44 19.79 10.85
N ALA A 26 -11.42 19.06 10.30
CA ALA A 26 -12.29 18.17 11.08
C ALA A 26 -11.53 16.94 11.62
N VAL A 27 -10.62 16.39 10.82
CA VAL A 27 -9.76 15.26 11.20
C VAL A 27 -8.71 15.70 12.23
N GLU A 28 -8.12 16.88 12.08
CA GLU A 28 -7.18 17.45 13.07
C GLU A 28 -7.89 17.74 14.41
N GLY A 29 -9.14 18.23 14.37
CA GLY A 29 -9.98 18.37 15.56
C GLY A 29 -10.28 17.04 16.26
N ALA A 30 -10.62 15.99 15.49
CA ALA A 30 -10.83 14.65 16.03
C ALA A 30 -9.53 14.04 16.59
N HIS A 31 -8.38 14.30 15.99
CA HIS A 31 -7.07 13.88 16.49
C HIS A 31 -6.74 14.52 17.85
N VAL A 32 -7.01 15.82 18.02
CA VAL A 32 -6.82 16.55 19.29
C VAL A 32 -7.77 16.02 20.38
N GLU A 33 -9.01 15.67 20.02
CA GLU A 33 -9.99 15.11 20.95
C GLU A 33 -9.62 13.67 21.37
N VAL A 34 -9.11 12.85 20.46
CA VAL A 34 -8.65 11.46 20.72
C VAL A 34 -7.36 11.44 21.55
N THR A 35 -6.40 12.34 21.28
CA THR A 35 -5.20 12.49 22.13
C THR A 35 -5.53 13.12 23.50
N GLY A 36 -6.60 13.92 23.58
CA GLY A 36 -7.07 14.51 24.83
C GLY A 36 -7.88 13.55 25.72
N LEU A 37 -8.58 12.57 25.17
CA LEU A 37 -9.54 11.76 25.93
C LEU A 37 -8.94 10.52 26.64
N HIS A 38 -7.92 9.83 26.12
CA HIS A 38 -7.50 8.55 26.73
C HIS A 38 -6.01 8.22 26.60
N THR A 39 -5.13 9.03 27.20
CA THR A 39 -3.71 8.69 27.40
C THR A 39 -3.46 7.76 28.61
N GLN A 40 -4.51 7.30 29.30
CA GLN A 40 -4.40 6.37 30.42
C GLN A 40 -5.23 5.12 30.16
N ALA A 41 -4.64 3.96 30.42
CA ALA A 41 -5.36 2.70 30.43
C ALA A 41 -6.51 2.73 31.46
N PRO A 42 -7.61 2.01 31.24
CA PRO A 42 -8.74 1.96 32.18
C PRO A 42 -8.26 1.65 33.61
N ALA A 43 -8.79 2.37 34.60
CA ALA A 43 -8.40 2.21 36.00
C ALA A 43 -8.62 0.76 36.46
N GLY A 44 -7.55 0.12 36.97
CA GLY A 44 -7.57 -1.29 37.41
C GLY A 44 -7.04 -2.31 36.39
N SER A 45 -6.46 -1.87 35.27
CA SER A 45 -5.75 -2.73 34.32
C SER A 45 -4.36 -3.15 34.82
N SER A 46 -3.90 -4.34 34.40
CA SER A 46 -2.54 -4.81 34.67
C SER A 46 -1.51 -4.06 33.82
N ASP A 47 -0.25 -4.02 34.27
CA ASP A 47 0.83 -3.31 33.57
C ASP A 47 1.04 -3.82 32.12
N GLU A 48 0.96 -5.14 31.90
CA GLU A 48 1.04 -5.78 30.58
C GLU A 48 -0.13 -5.37 29.66
N PHE A 49 -1.34 -5.18 30.22
CA PHE A 49 -2.48 -4.66 29.47
C PHE A 49 -2.29 -3.17 29.14
N GLY A 50 -1.66 -2.40 30.03
CA GLY A 50 -1.33 -0.99 29.83
C GLY A 50 -0.37 -0.78 28.65
N GLU A 51 0.68 -1.60 28.54
CA GLU A 51 1.63 -1.55 27.43
C GLU A 51 0.97 -1.95 26.10
N GLY A 52 0.16 -3.02 26.09
CA GLY A 52 -0.59 -3.44 24.91
C GLY A 52 -1.62 -2.40 24.45
N TRP A 53 -2.26 -1.70 25.38
CA TRP A 53 -3.19 -0.61 25.10
C TRP A 53 -2.47 0.59 24.48
N LEU A 54 -1.33 1.00 25.04
CA LEU A 54 -0.54 2.12 24.53
C LEU A 54 -0.05 1.84 23.10
N GLY A 55 0.45 0.62 22.84
CA GLY A 55 0.88 0.19 21.52
C GLY A 55 -0.26 0.19 20.49
N ALA A 56 -1.45 -0.30 20.88
CA ALA A 56 -2.63 -0.29 20.02
C ALA A 56 -3.10 1.14 19.69
N VAL A 57 -3.15 2.03 20.69
CA VAL A 57 -3.51 3.45 20.48
C VAL A 57 -2.50 4.14 19.57
N GLN A 58 -1.20 3.88 19.74
CA GLN A 58 -0.16 4.43 18.89
C GLN A 58 -0.27 3.92 17.45
N ALA A 59 -0.55 2.64 17.24
CA ALA A 59 -0.77 2.08 15.91
C ALA A 59 -1.98 2.72 15.19
N VAL A 60 -3.08 2.93 15.90
CA VAL A 60 -4.28 3.61 15.36
C VAL A 60 -3.97 5.07 15.02
N ALA A 61 -3.26 5.79 15.90
CA ALA A 61 -2.86 7.17 15.65
C ALA A 61 -1.95 7.29 14.43
N SER A 62 -0.93 6.43 14.30
CA SER A 62 -0.04 6.39 13.14
C SER A 62 -0.81 6.09 11.85
N ARG A 63 -1.82 5.21 11.88
CA ARG A 63 -2.67 4.93 10.72
C ARG A 63 -3.50 6.14 10.31
N LEU A 64 -4.08 6.87 11.27
CA LEU A 64 -4.84 8.08 10.98
C LEU A 64 -3.96 9.19 10.39
N THR A 65 -2.75 9.38 10.90
CA THR A 65 -1.76 10.32 10.32
C THR A 65 -1.42 9.93 8.89
N HIS A 66 -1.14 8.66 8.63
CA HIS A 66 -0.84 8.17 7.28
C HIS A 66 -1.99 8.39 6.30
N ILE A 67 -3.24 8.16 6.72
CA ILE A 67 -4.43 8.44 5.90
C ILE A 67 -4.55 9.94 5.58
N ALA A 68 -4.30 10.81 6.56
CA ALA A 68 -4.35 12.26 6.37
C ALA A 68 -3.25 12.73 5.38
N ASP A 69 -2.01 12.29 5.57
CA ASP A 69 -0.90 12.66 4.69
C ASP A 69 -1.13 12.17 3.26
N ARG A 70 -1.61 10.94 3.08
CA ARG A 70 -1.96 10.38 1.77
C ARG A 70 -3.04 11.21 1.07
N THR A 71 -4.09 11.61 1.78
CA THR A 71 -5.19 12.42 1.22
C THR A 71 -4.68 13.78 0.75
N VAL A 72 -3.77 14.41 1.50
CA VAL A 72 -3.14 15.69 1.13
C VAL A 72 -2.23 15.54 -0.09
N HIS A 73 -1.43 14.47 -0.16
CA HIS A 73 -0.55 14.21 -1.31
C HIS A 73 -1.35 13.95 -2.58
N GLN A 74 -2.43 13.18 -2.52
CA GLN A 74 -3.33 12.94 -3.66
C GLN A 74 -4.00 14.24 -4.14
N ALA A 75 -4.48 15.08 -3.22
CA ALA A 75 -5.05 16.37 -3.57
C ALA A 75 -4.03 17.31 -4.25
N ARG A 76 -2.78 17.30 -3.79
CA ARG A 76 -1.69 18.08 -4.41
C ARG A 76 -1.30 17.53 -5.79
N ALA A 77 -1.26 16.22 -5.97
CA ALA A 77 -0.97 15.61 -7.26
C ALA A 77 -2.06 15.91 -8.30
N ALA A 78 -3.33 15.87 -7.89
CA ALA A 78 -4.47 16.24 -8.74
C ALA A 78 -4.44 17.74 -9.13
N ALA A 79 -4.03 18.62 -8.21
CA ALA A 79 -3.88 20.05 -8.48
C ALA A 79 -2.67 20.41 -9.35
N ALA A 80 -1.65 19.55 -9.41
CA ALA A 80 -0.43 19.76 -10.20
C ALA A 80 -0.52 19.22 -11.65
N ALA A 81 -1.58 18.50 -12.01
CA ALA A 81 -1.78 17.99 -13.35
C ALA A 81 -2.15 19.12 -14.33
N PRO A 82 -1.35 19.40 -15.39
CA PRO A 82 -1.74 20.37 -16.42
C PRO A 82 -2.86 19.82 -17.29
N GLU A 83 -3.79 20.68 -17.72
CA GLU A 83 -4.81 20.36 -18.72
C GLU A 83 -4.14 19.81 -20.00
N PRO A 84 -4.62 18.68 -20.57
CA PRO A 84 -4.00 18.08 -21.74
C PRO A 84 -4.17 18.97 -22.98
N PRO A 85 -3.09 19.27 -23.73
CA PRO A 85 -3.21 19.95 -25.02
C PRO A 85 -3.90 19.04 -26.06
N PRO A 86 -4.57 19.62 -27.07
CA PRO A 86 -5.28 18.83 -28.08
C PRO A 86 -4.32 17.92 -28.88
N PRO A 87 -4.77 16.72 -29.29
CA PRO A 87 -3.89 15.71 -29.86
C PRO A 87 -3.46 16.08 -31.27
N VAL A 88 -2.14 16.15 -31.50
CA VAL A 88 -1.53 16.17 -32.83
C VAL A 88 -0.94 14.78 -33.09
N PRO A 89 -1.26 14.10 -34.21
CA PRO A 89 -0.72 12.78 -34.47
C PRO A 89 0.72 12.89 -35.01
N SER A 90 1.69 12.32 -34.31
CA SER A 90 3.00 11.98 -34.86
C SER A 90 3.40 10.56 -34.46
N PRO A 91 4.14 9.84 -35.33
CA PRO A 91 4.21 8.39 -35.30
C PRO A 91 5.23 7.87 -34.27
N ALA A 92 4.91 6.69 -33.74
CA ALA A 92 5.55 6.06 -32.58
C ALA A 92 7.03 5.67 -32.77
N PRO A 93 7.79 5.72 -31.67
CA PRO A 93 8.81 4.72 -31.38
C PRO A 93 8.53 4.02 -30.04
N GLY A 94 8.62 2.69 -30.03
CA GLY A 94 8.80 1.87 -28.82
C GLY A 94 7.58 1.78 -27.90
N ARG A 95 6.80 0.71 -28.05
CA ARG A 95 5.68 0.37 -27.17
C ARG A 95 6.22 0.01 -25.77
N SER A 96 6.34 1.00 -24.89
CA SER A 96 6.32 0.75 -23.45
C SER A 96 5.00 0.03 -23.13
N PRO A 97 4.98 -0.96 -22.20
CA PRO A 97 3.73 -1.56 -21.77
C PRO A 97 2.85 -0.41 -21.27
N ALA A 98 1.64 -0.28 -21.81
CA ALA A 98 0.75 0.80 -21.41
C ALA A 98 0.52 0.67 -19.90
N ALA A 99 1.06 1.65 -19.15
CA ALA A 99 0.83 1.75 -17.72
C ALA A 99 -0.68 1.84 -17.50
N VAL A 100 -1.20 1.10 -16.52
CA VAL A 100 -2.58 1.27 -16.09
C VAL A 100 -2.62 2.35 -15.03
N ASP A 101 -3.39 3.41 -15.26
CA ASP A 101 -3.53 4.51 -14.31
C ASP A 101 -4.32 4.09 -13.06
N ALA A 102 -5.21 3.10 -13.21
CA ALA A 102 -5.98 2.49 -12.14
C ALA A 102 -6.22 0.99 -12.39
N VAL A 103 -6.21 0.21 -11.31
CA VAL A 103 -6.49 -1.23 -11.31
C VAL A 103 -7.89 -1.43 -10.74
N GLY A 104 -8.71 -2.25 -11.40
CA GLY A 104 -10.06 -2.54 -10.93
C GLY A 104 -10.06 -3.31 -9.61
N GLU A 105 -11.01 -3.01 -8.72
CA GLU A 105 -11.13 -3.64 -7.39
C GLU A 105 -11.22 -5.16 -7.47
N GLU A 106 -11.96 -5.69 -8.45
CA GLU A 106 -12.07 -7.13 -8.70
C GLU A 106 -10.71 -7.78 -8.97
N GLN A 107 -9.85 -7.09 -9.71
CA GLN A 107 -8.51 -7.57 -10.00
C GLN A 107 -7.65 -7.59 -8.73
N VAL A 108 -7.70 -6.52 -7.93
CA VAL A 108 -7.02 -6.47 -6.63
C VAL A 108 -7.46 -7.64 -5.75
N HIS A 109 -8.77 -7.90 -5.68
CA HIS A 109 -9.34 -8.99 -4.89
C HIS A 109 -8.84 -10.36 -5.35
N ARG A 110 -8.93 -10.67 -6.65
CA ARG A 110 -8.47 -11.94 -7.23
C ARG A 110 -7.00 -12.20 -6.95
N VAL A 111 -6.17 -11.19 -7.12
CA VAL A 111 -4.72 -11.29 -6.85
C VAL A 111 -4.45 -11.48 -5.37
N LEU A 112 -5.15 -10.74 -4.50
CA LEU A 112 -5.00 -10.87 -3.06
C LEU A 112 -5.35 -12.29 -2.61
N GLU A 113 -6.46 -12.87 -3.05
CA GLU A 113 -6.83 -14.24 -2.69
C GLU A 113 -5.78 -15.27 -3.14
N ALA A 114 -5.17 -15.09 -4.31
CA ALA A 114 -4.08 -15.94 -4.78
C ALA A 114 -2.80 -15.77 -3.93
N ALA A 115 -2.47 -14.53 -3.57
CA ALA A 115 -1.35 -14.19 -2.71
C ALA A 115 -1.54 -14.75 -1.29
N GLU A 116 -2.72 -14.60 -0.70
CA GLU A 116 -3.09 -15.13 0.61
C GLU A 116 -2.96 -16.66 0.66
N ARG A 117 -3.54 -17.36 -0.32
CA ARG A 117 -3.44 -18.83 -0.39
C ARG A 117 -1.99 -19.29 -0.42
N SER A 118 -1.18 -18.63 -1.24
CA SER A 118 0.25 -18.95 -1.36
C SER A 118 1.00 -18.63 -0.08
N PHE A 119 0.79 -17.45 0.50
CA PHE A 119 1.45 -16.99 1.71
C PHE A 119 1.12 -17.88 2.91
N VAL A 120 -0.16 -18.14 3.17
CA VAL A 120 -0.60 -19.04 4.25
C VAL A 120 -0.05 -20.45 4.05
N SER A 121 0.01 -20.95 2.81
CA SER A 121 0.60 -22.26 2.51
C SER A 121 2.11 -22.32 2.77
N LEU A 122 2.81 -21.19 2.68
CA LEU A 122 4.26 -21.11 2.86
C LEU A 122 4.64 -20.88 4.33
N THR A 123 3.87 -20.06 5.04
CA THR A 123 4.23 -19.56 6.39
C THR A 123 3.36 -20.14 7.50
N GLY A 124 2.16 -20.62 7.18
CA GLY A 124 1.13 -20.98 8.17
C GLY A 124 0.54 -19.77 8.91
N TYR A 125 0.92 -18.54 8.55
CA TYR A 125 0.50 -17.31 9.22
C TYR A 125 -0.73 -16.71 8.54
N SER A 126 -1.75 -16.37 9.35
CA SER A 126 -3.03 -15.84 8.86
C SER A 126 -3.49 -14.55 9.55
N ARG A 127 -2.62 -13.91 10.37
CA ARG A 127 -2.95 -12.67 11.11
C ARG A 127 -2.30 -11.45 10.45
N TYR A 128 -2.44 -11.35 9.14
CA TYR A 128 -1.96 -10.22 8.35
C TYR A 128 -3.06 -9.13 8.22
N ASP A 129 -2.68 -7.94 7.78
CA ASP A 129 -3.59 -6.80 7.60
C ASP A 129 -4.11 -6.77 6.15
N ARG A 130 -5.28 -7.38 5.95
CA ARG A 130 -5.88 -7.52 4.62
C ARG A 130 -6.23 -6.17 3.97
N ASP A 131 -6.52 -5.14 4.75
CA ASP A 131 -6.85 -3.82 4.21
C ASP A 131 -5.57 -3.13 3.69
N LEU A 132 -4.49 -3.20 4.46
CA LEU A 132 -3.17 -2.74 4.02
C LEU A 132 -2.72 -3.49 2.76
N SER A 133 -2.92 -4.81 2.70
CA SER A 133 -2.62 -5.60 1.50
C SER A 133 -3.38 -5.12 0.27
N GLN A 134 -4.67 -4.78 0.40
CA GLN A 134 -5.46 -4.23 -0.71
C GLN A 134 -4.93 -2.87 -1.17
N GLU A 135 -4.58 -1.99 -0.23
CA GLU A 135 -4.02 -0.67 -0.52
C GLU A 135 -2.70 -0.78 -1.31
N ILE A 136 -1.78 -1.64 -0.86
CA ILE A 136 -0.49 -1.84 -1.53
C ILE A 136 -0.69 -2.51 -2.90
N LEU A 137 -1.57 -3.51 -3.01
CA LEU A 137 -1.82 -4.19 -4.28
C LEU A 137 -2.44 -3.26 -5.33
N ALA A 138 -3.32 -2.33 -4.95
CA ALA A 138 -3.86 -1.34 -5.87
C ALA A 138 -2.76 -0.48 -6.54
N VAL A 139 -1.63 -0.28 -5.84
CA VAL A 139 -0.45 0.41 -6.36
C VAL A 139 0.45 -0.55 -7.15
N VAL A 140 0.87 -1.66 -6.54
CA VAL A 140 1.84 -2.61 -7.14
C VAL A 140 1.31 -3.20 -8.45
N LEU A 141 -0.01 -3.42 -8.57
CA LEU A 141 -0.61 -3.94 -9.79
C LEU A 141 -0.60 -2.96 -10.97
N LYS A 142 -0.27 -1.67 -10.75
CA LYS A 142 0.03 -0.73 -11.85
C LYS A 142 1.29 -1.10 -12.62
N CYS A 143 2.15 -1.94 -12.02
CA CYS A 143 3.33 -2.52 -12.65
C CYS A 143 3.00 -3.78 -13.47
N VAL A 144 1.73 -4.14 -13.62
CA VAL A 144 1.25 -5.22 -14.50
C VAL A 144 0.63 -4.57 -15.74
N GLY A 145 1.13 -4.92 -16.93
CA GLY A 145 0.61 -4.36 -18.17
C GLY A 145 -0.88 -4.69 -18.35
N ALA A 146 -1.65 -3.80 -18.98
CA ALA A 146 -3.10 -3.97 -19.16
C ALA A 146 -3.50 -5.35 -19.74
N GLU A 147 -2.73 -5.83 -20.72
CA GLU A 147 -2.95 -7.13 -21.39
C GLU A 147 -2.73 -8.35 -20.46
N GLN A 148 -1.98 -8.16 -19.36
CA GLN A 148 -1.64 -9.22 -18.41
C GLN A 148 -2.57 -9.25 -17.20
N GLN A 149 -3.36 -8.19 -16.97
CA GLN A 149 -4.20 -8.05 -15.78
C GLN A 149 -5.12 -9.26 -15.61
N ASP A 150 -5.84 -9.66 -16.66
CA ASP A 150 -6.85 -10.74 -16.57
C ASP A 150 -6.30 -12.12 -16.19
N GLY A 151 -5.02 -12.40 -16.49
CA GLY A 151 -4.35 -13.67 -16.20
C GLY A 151 -3.26 -13.58 -15.12
N TYR A 152 -3.17 -12.44 -14.44
CA TYR A 152 -2.07 -12.19 -13.51
C TYR A 152 -2.16 -13.06 -12.24
N ALA A 153 -3.36 -13.38 -11.78
CA ALA A 153 -3.53 -14.22 -10.60
C ALA A 153 -2.98 -15.65 -10.83
N GLU A 154 -3.23 -16.22 -12.01
CA GLU A 154 -2.67 -17.52 -12.41
C GLU A 154 -1.15 -17.45 -12.61
N GLN A 155 -0.64 -16.34 -13.16
CA GLN A 155 0.80 -16.10 -13.27
C GLN A 155 1.46 -16.03 -11.89
N LEU A 156 0.83 -15.37 -10.92
CA LEU A 156 1.32 -15.27 -9.55
C LEU A 156 1.39 -16.63 -8.88
N GLU A 157 0.37 -17.48 -9.04
CA GLU A 157 0.40 -18.85 -8.53
C GLU A 157 1.50 -19.70 -9.18
N ALA A 158 1.70 -19.54 -10.50
CA ALA A 158 2.77 -20.20 -11.21
C ALA A 158 4.16 -19.78 -10.71
N PHE A 159 4.35 -18.48 -10.45
CA PHE A 159 5.56 -17.94 -9.81
C PHE A 159 5.75 -18.52 -8.41
N ALA A 160 4.73 -18.46 -7.54
CA ALA A 160 4.83 -18.96 -6.17
C ALA A 160 5.19 -20.46 -6.12
N LYS A 161 4.76 -21.23 -7.12
CA LYS A 161 5.14 -22.64 -7.27
C LYS A 161 6.57 -22.81 -7.78
N ALA A 162 6.99 -22.03 -8.77
CA ALA A 162 8.32 -22.12 -9.37
C ALA A 162 9.42 -21.67 -8.40
N ASP A 163 9.19 -20.57 -7.68
CA ASP A 163 10.13 -19.95 -6.73
C ASP A 163 9.88 -20.36 -5.27
N ARG A 164 9.15 -21.47 -5.07
CA ARG A 164 8.74 -21.95 -3.75
C ARG A 164 9.89 -22.06 -2.76
N GLU A 165 11.03 -22.62 -3.17
CA GLU A 165 12.18 -22.80 -2.28
C GLU A 165 12.74 -21.46 -1.79
N ARG A 166 12.82 -20.47 -2.69
CA ARG A 166 13.30 -19.11 -2.38
C ARG A 166 12.32 -18.37 -1.48
N LEU A 167 11.02 -18.51 -1.71
CA LEU A 167 9.97 -17.95 -0.85
C LEU A 167 9.97 -18.58 0.55
N VAL A 168 10.11 -19.91 0.64
CA VAL A 168 10.26 -20.61 1.94
C VAL A 168 11.48 -20.07 2.69
N MET A 169 12.61 -19.91 2.01
CA MET A 169 13.83 -19.37 2.60
C MET A 169 13.61 -17.95 3.15
N LEU A 170 13.06 -17.06 2.33
CA LEU A 170 12.71 -15.68 2.70
C LEU A 170 11.88 -15.65 3.99
N PHE A 171 10.74 -16.36 4.01
CA PHE A 171 9.83 -16.31 5.14
C PHE A 171 10.34 -17.07 6.38
N SER A 172 11.13 -18.14 6.20
CA SER A 172 11.76 -18.85 7.32
C SER A 172 12.84 -18.02 8.03
N GLN A 173 13.44 -17.06 7.33
CA GLN A 173 14.44 -16.17 7.89
C GLN A 173 13.81 -14.91 8.46
N TYR A 174 12.98 -14.22 7.68
CA TYR A 174 12.55 -12.85 8.01
C TYR A 174 11.05 -12.74 8.29
N GLY A 175 10.26 -13.75 7.91
CA GLY A 175 8.81 -13.76 8.10
C GLY A 175 8.37 -14.24 9.50
N PRO A 176 7.07 -14.47 9.69
CA PRO A 176 6.49 -14.86 10.97
C PRO A 176 7.15 -16.11 11.58
N GLY A 177 7.75 -15.95 12.76
CA GLY A 177 8.44 -17.04 13.47
C GLY A 177 9.82 -17.40 12.89
N GLY A 178 10.35 -16.59 11.96
CA GLY A 178 11.67 -16.78 11.39
C GLY A 178 12.84 -16.39 12.30
N ALA A 179 14.06 -16.77 11.89
CA ALA A 179 15.28 -16.58 12.68
C ALA A 179 15.65 -15.10 12.96
N PHE A 180 15.26 -14.21 12.06
CA PHE A 180 15.51 -12.77 12.07
C PHE A 180 14.19 -11.98 11.95
N ALA A 181 13.10 -12.57 12.42
CA ALA A 181 11.76 -12.00 12.31
C ALA A 181 11.68 -10.66 13.05
N ASP A 182 11.39 -9.59 12.31
CA ASP A 182 11.23 -8.24 12.83
C ASP A 182 10.25 -7.47 11.93
N GLU A 183 8.96 -7.55 12.29
CA GLU A 183 7.88 -6.88 11.56
C GLU A 183 8.07 -5.36 11.49
N SER A 184 8.64 -4.75 12.54
CA SER A 184 8.87 -3.31 12.59
C SER A 184 9.90 -2.84 11.56
N ARG A 185 10.83 -3.72 11.20
CA ARG A 185 11.89 -3.45 10.22
C ARG A 185 11.45 -3.67 8.78
N CYS A 186 10.54 -4.61 8.54
CA CYS A 186 10.00 -4.87 7.22
C CYS A 186 8.64 -5.57 7.29
N TYR A 187 7.56 -4.78 7.41
CA TYR A 187 6.22 -5.31 7.58
C TYR A 187 5.81 -6.24 6.44
N LEU A 188 6.29 -6.02 5.21
CA LEU A 188 6.00 -6.87 4.05
C LEU A 188 6.30 -8.35 4.30
N THR A 189 7.29 -8.68 5.15
CA THR A 189 7.60 -10.08 5.46
C THR A 189 6.47 -10.82 6.19
N TYR A 190 5.47 -10.10 6.70
CA TYR A 190 4.30 -10.61 7.41
C TYR A 190 3.01 -10.52 6.60
N GLN A 191 3.07 -10.03 5.36
CA GLN A 191 1.88 -9.73 4.56
C GLN A 191 1.83 -10.55 3.25
N PRO A 192 0.63 -10.89 2.75
CA PRO A 192 0.48 -11.72 1.55
C PRO A 192 0.94 -11.02 0.26
N GLU A 193 0.78 -9.70 0.13
CA GLU A 193 1.20 -8.93 -1.05
C GLU A 193 2.71 -9.00 -1.31
N SER A 194 3.49 -9.41 -0.32
CA SER A 194 4.94 -9.65 -0.45
C SER A 194 5.29 -10.63 -1.56
N ILE A 195 4.44 -11.62 -1.85
CA ILE A 195 4.64 -12.56 -2.96
C ILE A 195 4.54 -11.83 -4.30
N VAL A 196 3.60 -10.89 -4.43
CA VAL A 196 3.44 -10.03 -5.61
C VAL A 196 4.64 -9.10 -5.75
N VAL A 197 5.12 -8.53 -4.65
CA VAL A 197 6.32 -7.70 -4.63
C VAL A 197 7.56 -8.50 -5.05
N CYS A 198 7.74 -9.74 -4.56
CA CYS A 198 8.83 -10.63 -4.99
C CYS A 198 8.82 -10.87 -6.51
N GLU A 199 7.66 -11.21 -7.06
CA GLU A 199 7.52 -11.46 -8.50
C GLU A 199 7.80 -10.19 -9.32
N ARG A 200 7.27 -9.04 -8.89
CA ARG A 200 7.54 -7.76 -9.55
C ARG A 200 9.00 -7.31 -9.44
N LEU A 201 9.69 -7.63 -8.34
CA LEU A 201 11.13 -7.37 -8.18
C LEU A 201 11.99 -8.20 -9.14
N ASP A 202 11.54 -9.37 -9.54
CA ASP A 202 12.24 -10.21 -10.51
C ASP A 202 11.91 -9.81 -11.96
N THR A 203 10.66 -9.40 -12.22
CA THR A 203 10.19 -9.12 -13.59
C THR A 203 10.38 -7.65 -14.02
N VAL A 204 10.08 -6.68 -13.14
CA VAL A 204 10.06 -5.23 -13.46
C VAL A 204 10.59 -4.35 -12.30
N PRO A 205 11.81 -4.60 -11.76
CA PRO A 205 12.30 -3.96 -10.53
C PRO A 205 12.37 -2.42 -10.61
N MET A 206 12.81 -1.87 -11.73
CA MET A 206 12.92 -0.40 -11.88
C MET A 206 11.55 0.29 -11.94
N TRP A 207 10.56 -0.38 -12.54
CA TRP A 207 9.20 0.17 -12.61
C TRP A 207 8.52 0.08 -11.25
N LEU A 208 8.65 -1.07 -10.57
CA LEU A 208 8.15 -1.23 -9.21
C LEU A 208 8.70 -0.15 -8.27
N ALA A 209 10.01 0.11 -8.29
CA ALA A 209 10.60 1.17 -7.47
C ALA A 209 10.03 2.55 -7.79
N GLY A 210 9.83 2.87 -9.09
CA GLY A 210 9.23 4.13 -9.50
C GLY A 210 7.78 4.30 -9.03
N VAL A 211 6.94 3.27 -9.20
CA VAL A 211 5.54 3.31 -8.76
C VAL A 211 5.45 3.35 -7.23
N TRP A 212 6.25 2.52 -6.54
CA TRP A 212 6.30 2.48 -5.09
C TRP A 212 6.68 3.83 -4.48
N ASN A 213 7.79 4.44 -4.92
CA ASN A 213 8.27 5.70 -4.37
C ASN A 213 7.36 6.90 -4.67
N ASN A 214 6.52 6.79 -5.70
CA ASN A 214 5.57 7.85 -6.05
C ASN A 214 4.26 7.76 -5.27
N GLU A 215 3.83 6.56 -4.89
CA GLU A 215 2.47 6.33 -4.38
C GLU A 215 2.41 5.76 -2.95
N LEU A 216 3.50 5.18 -2.44
CA LEU A 216 3.59 4.61 -1.10
C LEU A 216 4.64 5.35 -0.29
N ASP A 217 4.23 5.87 0.87
CA ASP A 217 5.13 6.49 1.86
C ASP A 217 5.86 5.40 2.68
N ALA A 218 6.62 4.56 1.98
CA ALA A 218 7.25 3.36 2.54
C ALA A 218 8.57 3.02 1.82
N GLU A 219 9.37 4.02 1.46
CA GLU A 219 10.61 3.86 0.67
C GLU A 219 11.56 2.81 1.28
N LEU A 220 11.83 2.92 2.59
CA LEU A 220 12.72 1.99 3.29
C LEU A 220 12.19 0.55 3.35
N THR A 221 10.87 0.36 3.25
CA THR A 221 10.26 -0.97 3.30
C THR A 221 10.62 -1.75 2.04
N LEU A 222 10.48 -1.14 0.86
CA LEU A 222 10.81 -1.81 -0.41
C LEU A 222 12.31 -2.07 -0.52
N GLU A 223 13.16 -1.15 -0.07
CA GLU A 223 14.62 -1.33 -0.06
C GLU A 223 15.04 -2.51 0.84
N CYS A 224 14.51 -2.54 2.06
CA CYS A 224 14.75 -3.61 3.02
C CYS A 224 14.27 -4.97 2.47
N PHE A 225 13.05 -5.01 1.94
CA PHE A 225 12.48 -6.22 1.37
C PHE A 225 13.24 -6.71 0.12
N THR A 226 13.69 -5.78 -0.73
CA THR A 226 14.54 -6.09 -1.89
C THR A 226 15.84 -6.74 -1.46
N THR A 227 16.44 -6.26 -0.36
CA THR A 227 17.67 -6.83 0.20
C THR A 227 17.44 -8.27 0.66
N TYR A 228 16.35 -8.53 1.41
CA TYR A 228 15.99 -9.88 1.83
C TYR A 228 15.75 -10.81 0.66
N TRP A 229 15.01 -10.36 -0.35
CA TRP A 229 14.68 -11.16 -1.52
C TRP A 229 15.91 -11.48 -2.39
N ARG A 230 16.83 -10.54 -2.58
CA ARG A 230 18.01 -10.72 -3.45
C ARG A 230 19.18 -11.41 -2.76
N PHE A 231 19.36 -11.19 -1.46
CA PHE A 231 20.59 -11.56 -0.75
C PHE A 231 20.36 -12.42 0.49
N GLY A 232 19.11 -12.73 0.88
CA GLY A 232 18.78 -13.57 2.03
C GLY A 232 19.14 -15.06 1.91
N SER A 233 20.08 -15.42 1.03
CA SER A 233 20.52 -16.81 0.79
C SER A 233 21.92 -17.12 1.35
N THR A 234 22.53 -16.20 2.08
CA THR A 234 23.87 -16.38 2.69
C THR A 234 23.81 -16.99 4.08
#